data_AF-A0A953EZK5-F1
#
_entry.id   AF-A0A953EZK5-F1
#
_cell.length_a   1.000
_cell.length_b   1.000
_cell.length_c   1.000
_cell.angle_alpha   90.00
_cell.angle_beta   90.00
_cell.angle_gamma   90.00
#
_symmetry.space_group_name_H-M   'P 1'
#
loop_
_entity.id
_entity.type
_entity.pdbx_description
1 polymer ?
#
loop_
_entity_poly.entity_id
_entity_poly.type
_entity_poly.pdbx_seq_one_letter_code
_entity_poly.pdbx_strand_id
1 'polypeptide(L)' 'MERAAKLNWMNDILDHLRHCYDQWTVADETSQHYLSEVMKRDLDEFRRLCDASRVAERGPAVRAA' A
#
# COMPACT_ATOMS: atom_id res chain seq x y z
N MET A 1 -10.79 -5.42 -10.10
CA MET A 1 -10.92 -5.30 -8.63
C MET A 1 -11.89 -4.17 -8.36
N GLU A 2 -12.94 -4.41 -7.57
CA GLU A 2 -13.91 -3.38 -7.22
C GLU A 2 -13.27 -2.32 -6.30
N ARG A 3 -13.74 -1.06 -6.38
CA ARG A 3 -13.20 0.07 -5.60
C ARG A 3 -13.13 -0.23 -4.10
N ALA A 4 -14.14 -0.88 -3.54
CA ALA A 4 -14.19 -1.25 -2.14
C ALA A 4 -13.08 -2.25 -1.75
N ALA A 5 -12.88 -3.30 -2.56
CA ALA A 5 -11.81 -4.27 -2.34
C ALA A 5 -10.42 -3.61 -2.35
N LYS A 6 -10.24 -2.60 -3.22
CA LYS A 6 -8.99 -1.85 -3.29
C LYS A 6 -8.73 -0.99 -2.06
N LEU A 7 -9.75 -0.32 -1.54
CA LEU A 7 -9.66 0.48 -0.31
C LEU A 7 -9.38 -0.41 0.91
N ASN A 8 -10.01 -1.58 0.98
CA ASN A 8 -9.71 -2.56 2.03
C ASN A 8 -8.24 -2.99 1.98
N TRP A 9 -7.73 -3.31 0.78
CA TRP A 9 -6.32 -3.66 0.64
C TRP A 9 -5.38 -2.53 1.05
N MET A 10 -5.71 -1.28 0.70
CA MET A 10 -4.93 -0.11 1.16
C MET A 10 -4.92 -0.03 2.69
N ASN A 11 -6.04 -0.28 3.37
CA ASN A 11 -6.08 -0.32 4.83
C ASN A 11 -5.24 -1.47 5.40
N ASP A 12 -5.33 -2.67 4.82
CA ASP A 12 -4.55 -3.84 5.26
C ASP A 12 -3.03 -3.56 5.21
N ILE A 13 -2.57 -2.85 4.17
CA ILE A 13 -1.17 -2.44 4.04
C ILE A 13 -0.78 -1.45 5.15
N LEU A 14 -1.62 -0.46 5.45
CA LEU A 14 -1.35 0.51 6.52
C LEU A 14 -1.30 -0.15 7.89
N ASP A 15 -2.20 -1.10 8.15
CA ASP A 15 -2.20 -1.89 9.38
C ASP A 15 -0.95 -2.77 9.48
N HIS A 16 -0.51 -3.39 8.38
CA HIS A 16 0.73 -4.17 8.37
C HIS A 16 1.96 -3.29 8.64
N LEU A 17 2.06 -2.13 7.98
CA LEU A 17 3.13 -1.15 8.21
C LEU A 17 3.20 -0.71 9.67
N ARG A 18 2.04 -0.48 10.32
CA ARG A 18 2.01 -0.14 11.75
C ARG A 18 2.60 -1.25 12.60
N HIS A 19 2.21 -2.51 12.38
CA HIS A 19 2.76 -3.65 13.11
C HIS A 19 4.27 -3.83 12.85
N CYS A 20 4.72 -3.67 11.61
CA CYS A 20 6.14 -3.75 11.28
C CYS A 20 6.94 -2.64 11.96
N TYR A 21 6.40 -1.43 12.03
CA TYR A 21 7.01 -0.32 12.75
C TYR A 21 7.12 -0.62 14.25
N ASP A 22 6.03 -1.07 14.88
CA ASP A 22 6.02 -1.41 16.31
C ASP A 22 7.08 -2.49 16.62
N GLN A 23 7.18 -3.53 15.78
CA GLN A 23 8.21 -4.56 15.89
C GLN A 23 9.63 -4.02 15.65
N TRP A 24 9.79 -3.12 14.69
CA TRP A 24 11.09 -2.54 14.33
C TRP A 24 11.71 -1.75 15.50
N THR A 25 10.88 -1.07 16.30
CA THR A 25 11.38 -0.29 17.47
C THR A 25 12.03 -1.12 18.56
N VAL A 26 11.77 -2.43 18.62
CA VAL A 26 12.30 -3.36 19.64
C VAL A 26 13.17 -4.47 19.04
N ALA A 27 13.37 -4.45 17.71
CA ALA A 27 14.10 -5.45 16.97
C ALA A 27 15.62 -5.28 17.09
N ASP A 28 16.36 -6.39 16.98
CA ASP A 28 17.81 -6.37 16.76
C ASP A 28 18.17 -5.87 15.34
N GLU A 29 19.44 -5.59 15.08
CA GLU A 29 19.89 -5.02 13.80
C GLU A 29 19.53 -5.91 12.58
N THR A 30 19.55 -7.24 12.75
CA THR A 30 19.24 -8.18 11.66
C THR A 30 17.75 -8.12 11.33
N SER A 31 16.91 -8.13 12.37
CA SER A 31 15.46 -8.05 12.26
C SER A 31 15.02 -6.66 11.79
N GLN A 32 15.71 -5.60 12.19
CA GLN A 32 15.50 -4.24 11.69
C GLN A 32 15.72 -4.13 10.18
N HIS A 33 16.79 -4.73 9.66
CA HIS A 33 17.04 -4.77 8.22
C HIS A 33 15.91 -5.51 7.49
N TYR A 34 15.52 -6.71 7.98
CA TYR A 34 14.41 -7.46 7.40
C TYR A 34 13.09 -6.67 7.39
N LEU A 35 12.72 -6.07 8.52
CA LEU A 35 11.51 -5.27 8.66
C LEU A 35 11.53 -4.04 7.75
N SER A 36 12.69 -3.39 7.58
CA SER A 36 12.82 -2.26 6.64
C SER A 36 12.55 -2.66 5.18
N GLU A 37 12.99 -3.84 4.76
CA GLU A 37 12.73 -4.36 3.42
C GLU A 37 11.25 -4.76 3.24
N VAL A 38 10.62 -5.31 4.27
CA VAL A 38 9.16 -5.59 4.26
C VAL A 38 8.37 -4.28 4.13
N MET A 39 8.63 -3.30 5.00
CA MET A 39 7.95 -2.00 4.97
C MET A 39 8.12 -1.28 3.63
N LYS A 40 9.31 -1.38 3.01
CA LYS A 40 9.56 -0.83 1.68
C LYS A 40 8.68 -1.47 0.60
N ARG A 41 8.53 -2.80 0.62
CA ARG A 41 7.66 -3.52 -0.31
C ARG A 41 6.19 -3.13 -0.16
N ASP A 42 5.75 -2.96 1.07
CA ASP A 42 4.38 -2.51 1.39
C ASP A 42 4.12 -1.10 0.87
N LEU A 43 5.05 -0.17 1.07
CA LEU A 43 4.96 1.20 0.55
C LEU A 43 4.94 1.24 -0.98
N ASP A 44 5.75 0.41 -1.64
CA ASP A 44 5.75 0.28 -3.10
C ASP A 44 4.40 -0.25 -3.62
N GLU A 45 3.80 -1.22 -2.94
CA GLU A 45 2.48 -1.74 -3.29
C GLU A 45 1.37 -0.71 -3.05
N PHE A 46 1.42 0.00 -1.92
CA PHE A 46 0.49 1.09 -1.63
C PHE A 46 0.54 2.18 -2.72
N ARG A 47 1.75 2.55 -3.17
CA ARG A 47 1.95 3.48 -4.27
C ARG A 47 1.32 2.97 -5.56
N ARG A 48 1.53 1.69 -5.93
CA ARG A 48 0.90 1.08 -7.12
C ARG A 48 -0.63 1.13 -7.05
N LEU A 49 -1.20 0.86 -5.87
CA LEU A 49 -2.65 0.95 -5.66
C LEU A 49 -3.13 2.40 -5.87
N CYS A 50 -2.43 3.39 -5.33
CA CYS A 50 -2.76 4.80 -5.55
C CYS A 50 -2.71 5.18 -7.03
N ASP A 51 -1.65 4.81 -7.74
CA ASP A 51 -1.49 5.11 -9.16
C ASP A 51 -2.56 4.43 -10.02
N ALA A 52 -2.89 3.17 -9.74
CA ALA A 52 -3.97 2.46 -10.42
C ALA A 52 -5.35 3.09 -10.16
N SER A 53 -5.54 3.79 -9.03
CA SER A 53 -6.82 4.47 -8.73
C SER A 53 -6.95 5.75 -9.56
N ARG A 54 -5.85 6.49 -9.72
CA ARG A 54 -5.79 7.68 -10.59
C ARG A 54 -6.04 7.34 -12.07
N VAL A 55 -5.56 6.18 -12.52
CA VAL A 55 -5.80 5.72 -13.90
C VAL A 55 -7.26 5.30 -14.11
N ALA A 56 -7.88 4.64 -13.13
CA ALA A 56 -9.29 4.27 -13.19
C ALA A 56 -10.21 5.51 -13.27
N GLU A 57 -9.85 6.61 -12.60
CA GLU A 57 -10.57 7.90 -12.70
C GLU A 57 -10.38 8.60 -14.06
N ARG A 58 -9.38 8.19 -14.86
CA ARG A 58 -9.09 8.75 -16.20
C ARG A 58 -9.58 7.88 -17.36
N GLY A 59 -10.29 6.76 -17.09
CA GLY A 59 -11.01 5.99 -18.11
C GLY A 59 -12.05 6.85 -18.85
N PRO A 60 -12.38 6.53 -20.11
CA PRO A 60 -12.74 7.51 -21.13
C PRO A 60 -13.85 8.41 -20.63
N ALA A 61 -13.59 9.71 -20.61
CA ALA A 61 -14.64 10.72 -20.57
C ALA A 61 -15.68 10.31 -21.60
N VAL A 62 -16.80 9.78 -21.11
CA VAL A 62 -17.96 9.47 -21.94
C VAL A 62 -18.25 10.74 -22.70
N ARG A 63 -18.14 10.62 -24.02
CA ARG A 63 -18.52 11.62 -25.01
C ARG A 63 -19.83 12.25 -24.56
N ALA A 64 -19.79 13.52 -24.16
CA ALA A 64 -21.00 14.32 -24.12
C ALA A 64 -21.50 14.43 -25.56
N ALA A 65 -22.68 13.85 -25.79
CA ALA A 65 -23.43 13.92 -27.03
C ALA A 65 -23.89 15.35 -27.34
#